data_AF-D1YIH0-F1
#
_entry.id   AF-D1YIH0-F1
#
_cell.length_a   1.000
_cell.length_b   1.000
_cell.length_c   1.000
_cell.angle_alpha   90.00
_cell.angle_beta   90.00
_cell.angle_gamma   90.00
#
_symmetry.space_group_name_H-M   'P 1'
#
loop_
_entity.id
_entity.type
_entity.pdbx_description
1 polymer ?
#
loop_
_entity_poly.entity_id
_entity_poly.type
_entity_poly.pdbx_seq_one_letter_code
_entity_poly.pdbx_strand_id
1 'polypeptide(L)'
;MANGHPQNIALTKTENQQVNFYYKMLYPIMSKVGGNIPNPEYNSEYSFIRNYDVTDRSKESSFIRAIRSVQNARRTCQLPVKIDFYMQALQCLFALEGNRSTQIEKMLASTAINILKISGENEKDVVKQNFKLAFRIRSKHTHGNKITYSDNEISAVSVKIDEYVREIIKIVFENKALDYSSKNEAKKVAKYFSNINKKQLTQSKKMFYLLRFFL
;
A
#
# COMPACT_ATOMS: atom_id res chain seq x y z
N MET A 1 30.59 -7.24 -1.61
CA MET A 1 30.32 -6.82 -3.01
C MET A 1 29.42 -7.88 -3.62
N ALA A 2 28.15 -7.57 -3.90
CA ALA A 2 27.18 -8.54 -4.43
C ALA A 2 26.85 -8.16 -5.88
N ASN A 3 27.80 -8.38 -6.79
CA ASN A 3 27.58 -8.19 -8.22
C ASN A 3 27.21 -9.56 -8.81
N GLY A 4 25.98 -10.02 -8.56
CA GLY A 4 25.46 -11.19 -9.24
C GLY A 4 25.41 -10.93 -10.74
N HIS A 5 25.97 -11.84 -11.55
CA HIS A 5 25.89 -11.73 -13.00
C HIS A 5 24.41 -11.71 -13.43
N PRO A 6 24.01 -10.80 -14.33
CA PRO A 6 22.64 -10.78 -14.84
C PRO A 6 22.41 -12.08 -15.63
N GLN A 7 21.61 -12.98 -15.06
CA GLN A 7 21.16 -14.18 -15.73
C GLN A 7 19.95 -13.85 -16.60
N ASN A 8 20.00 -14.22 -17.88
CA ASN A 8 18.82 -14.19 -18.73
C ASN A 8 17.88 -15.32 -18.30
N ILE A 9 16.82 -14.95 -17.59
CA ILE A 9 15.74 -15.87 -17.22
C ILE A 9 14.72 -15.86 -18.37
N ALA A 10 14.57 -16.98 -19.06
CA ALA A 10 13.53 -17.13 -20.07
C ALA A 10 12.16 -17.21 -19.38
N LEU A 11 11.32 -16.21 -19.63
CA LEU A 11 9.94 -16.20 -19.13
C LEU A 11 9.07 -17.15 -19.94
N THR A 12 8.19 -17.88 -19.25
CA THR A 12 7.14 -18.67 -19.89
C THR A 12 6.15 -17.75 -20.65
N LYS A 13 5.34 -18.33 -21.55
CA LYS A 13 4.32 -17.58 -22.28
C LYS A 13 3.33 -16.88 -21.32
N THR A 14 2.94 -17.56 -20.25
CA THR A 14 2.02 -17.03 -19.23
C THR A 14 2.65 -15.87 -18.45
N GLU A 15 3.90 -16.00 -18.02
CA GLU A 15 4.63 -14.93 -17.32
C GLU A 15 4.81 -13.70 -18.22
N ASN A 16 5.15 -13.91 -19.50
CA ASN A 16 5.24 -12.81 -20.47
C ASN A 16 3.91 -12.06 -20.64
N GLN A 17 2.78 -12.78 -20.66
CA GLN A 17 1.46 -12.15 -20.71
C GLN A 17 1.16 -11.34 -19.45
N GLN A 18 1.49 -11.86 -18.27
CA GLN A 18 1.35 -11.14 -17.00
C GLN A 18 2.23 -9.89 -16.93
N VAL A 19 3.49 -10.00 -17.35
CA VAL A 19 4.42 -8.86 -17.42
C VAL A 19 3.88 -7.79 -18.35
N ASN A 20 3.40 -8.16 -19.54
CA ASN A 20 2.81 -7.21 -20.47
C ASN A 20 1.54 -6.55 -19.92
N PHE A 21 0.69 -7.31 -19.21
CA PHE A 21 -0.49 -6.78 -18.54
C PHE A 21 -0.10 -5.71 -17.50
N TYR A 22 0.80 -6.05 -16.58
CA TYR A 22 1.25 -5.12 -15.55
C TYR A 22 2.01 -3.92 -16.12
N TYR A 23 2.81 -4.13 -17.17
CA TYR A 23 3.47 -3.04 -17.88
C TYR A 23 2.45 -2.05 -18.44
N LYS A 24 1.41 -2.53 -19.15
CA LYS A 24 0.34 -1.68 -19.70
C LYS A 24 -0.47 -0.96 -18.62
N MET A 25 -0.63 -1.56 -17.44
CA MET A 25 -1.31 -0.94 -16.30
C MET A 25 -0.44 0.14 -15.63
N LEU A 26 0.84 -0.15 -15.38
CA LEU A 26 1.74 0.71 -14.60
C LEU A 26 2.37 1.82 -15.44
N TYR A 27 2.72 1.55 -16.70
CA TYR A 27 3.44 2.50 -17.55
C TYR A 27 2.72 3.85 -17.66
N PRO A 28 1.40 3.91 -17.93
CA PRO A 28 0.69 5.20 -17.99
C PRO A 28 0.63 5.95 -16.66
N ILE A 29 0.79 5.25 -15.53
CA ILE A 29 0.83 5.87 -14.20
C ILE A 29 2.24 6.41 -13.95
N MET A 30 3.26 5.61 -14.25
CA MET A 30 4.67 5.94 -14.02
C MET A 30 5.22 6.96 -15.00
N SER A 31 4.68 7.02 -16.22
CA SER A 31 5.07 7.97 -17.27
C SER A 31 4.47 9.36 -17.07
N LYS A 32 3.46 9.50 -16.19
CA LYS A 32 2.94 10.82 -15.79
C LYS A 32 4.06 11.57 -15.06
N VAL A 33 4.52 12.64 -15.69
CA VAL A 33 5.43 13.59 -15.06
C VAL A 33 4.70 14.27 -13.90
N GLY A 34 5.05 13.90 -12.67
CA GLY A 34 4.52 14.52 -11.47
C GLY A 34 5.09 15.92 -11.29
N GLY A 35 4.27 16.95 -11.54
CA GLY A 35 4.60 18.35 -11.26
C GLY A 35 5.81 18.90 -12.01
N ASN A 36 6.28 20.08 -11.60
CA ASN A 36 7.56 20.63 -12.04
C ASN A 36 8.68 19.76 -11.47
N ILE A 37 9.22 18.84 -12.28
CA ILE A 37 10.45 18.14 -11.91
C ILE A 37 11.55 19.20 -11.81
N PRO A 38 12.22 19.34 -10.65
CA PRO A 38 13.33 20.28 -10.52
C PRO A 38 14.39 19.92 -11.56
N ASN A 39 14.93 20.95 -12.22
CA ASN A 39 16.06 20.75 -13.10
C ASN A 39 17.19 20.07 -12.32
N PRO A 40 17.87 19.08 -12.91
CA PRO A 40 19.04 18.48 -12.29
C PRO A 40 20.09 19.57 -12.02
N GLU A 41 20.52 19.70 -10.78
CA GLU A 41 21.70 20.49 -10.42
C GLU A 41 22.92 19.58 -10.61
N TYR A 42 23.77 19.94 -11.56
CA TYR A 42 24.96 19.17 -11.86
C TYR A 42 26.07 19.57 -10.90
N ASN A 43 26.55 18.62 -10.11
CA ASN A 43 27.73 18.81 -9.24
C ASN A 43 29.02 18.48 -9.99
N SER A 44 28.94 17.67 -11.06
CA SER A 44 30.03 17.37 -11.99
C SER A 44 29.46 16.87 -13.33
N GLU A 45 30.32 16.61 -14.32
CA GLU A 45 29.92 15.99 -15.61
C GLU A 45 29.20 14.64 -15.44
N TYR A 46 29.50 13.91 -14.35
CA TYR A 46 28.96 12.56 -14.10
C TYR A 46 27.98 12.49 -12.94
N SER A 47 27.73 13.60 -12.23
CA SER A 47 26.86 13.60 -11.06
C SER A 47 25.93 14.80 -11.05
N PHE A 48 24.64 14.49 -10.89
CA PHE A 48 23.61 15.50 -10.67
C PHE A 48 22.78 15.14 -9.44
N ILE A 49 22.34 16.17 -8.72
CA ILE A 49 21.34 16.07 -7.67
C ILE A 49 20.06 16.66 -8.24
N ARG A 50 18.95 15.92 -8.11
CA ARG A 50 17.63 16.53 -8.22
C ARG A 50 17.17 16.82 -6.81
N ASN A 51 16.98 18.11 -6.51
CA ASN A 51 16.56 18.55 -5.20
C ASN A 51 15.06 18.26 -5.03
N TYR A 52 14.72 17.00 -4.74
CA TYR A 52 13.33 16.57 -4.57
C TYR A 52 12.68 17.19 -3.33
N ASP A 53 13.45 17.80 -2.43
CA ASP A 53 12.93 18.42 -1.20
C ASP A 53 12.04 19.64 -1.49
N VAL A 54 12.15 20.26 -2.68
CA VAL A 54 11.25 21.33 -3.15
C VAL A 54 10.02 20.83 -3.92
N THR A 55 9.85 19.51 -4.09
CA THR A 55 8.69 18.98 -4.82
C THR A 55 7.43 18.88 -3.95
N ASP A 56 6.41 19.67 -4.28
CA ASP A 56 5.07 19.56 -3.67
C ASP A 56 4.36 18.27 -4.17
N ARG A 57 4.53 17.21 -3.38
CA ARG A 57 3.92 15.89 -3.63
C ARG A 57 2.41 15.86 -3.37
N SER A 58 1.83 16.88 -2.73
CA SER A 58 0.41 16.86 -2.37
C SER A 58 -0.51 16.88 -3.59
N LYS A 59 -0.02 17.42 -4.72
CA LYS A 59 -0.73 17.54 -6.00
C LYS A 59 -0.52 16.33 -6.94
N GLU A 60 0.39 15.41 -6.59
CA GLU A 60 0.55 14.17 -7.35
C GLU A 60 -0.67 13.26 -7.18
N SER A 61 -0.92 12.47 -8.21
CA SER A 61 -1.94 11.42 -8.18
C SER A 61 -1.66 10.42 -7.05
N SER A 62 -2.72 9.93 -6.43
CA SER A 62 -2.64 8.95 -5.34
C SER A 62 -1.94 7.66 -5.78
N PHE A 63 -2.13 7.23 -7.03
CA PHE A 63 -1.44 6.05 -7.56
C PHE A 63 0.06 6.28 -7.68
N ILE A 64 0.50 7.47 -8.14
CA ILE A 64 1.93 7.82 -8.20
C ILE A 64 2.53 7.83 -6.80
N ARG A 65 1.86 8.47 -5.83
CA ARG A 65 2.32 8.53 -4.43
C ARG A 65 2.44 7.12 -3.84
N ALA A 66 1.45 6.25 -4.06
CA ALA A 66 1.50 4.87 -3.60
C ALA A 66 2.67 4.08 -4.20
N ILE A 67 2.92 4.20 -5.52
CA ILE A 67 4.08 3.59 -6.18
C ILE A 67 5.37 4.10 -5.55
N ARG A 68 5.53 5.42 -5.37
CA ARG A 68 6.72 6.01 -4.73
C ARG A 68 6.94 5.45 -3.32
N SER A 69 5.90 5.36 -2.51
CA SER A 69 5.99 4.74 -1.18
C SER A 69 6.48 3.29 -1.27
N VAL A 70 5.96 2.47 -2.18
CA VAL A 70 6.44 1.10 -2.40
C VAL A 70 7.89 1.07 -2.88
N GLN A 71 8.32 1.98 -3.76
CA GLN A 71 9.71 2.07 -4.20
C GLN A 71 10.65 2.45 -3.06
N ASN A 72 10.25 3.38 -2.20
CA ASN A 72 11.02 3.74 -1.02
C ASN A 72 11.13 2.57 -0.04
N ALA A 73 10.04 1.81 0.15
CA ALA A 73 10.05 0.57 0.93
C ALA A 73 11.07 -0.44 0.38
N ARG A 74 11.18 -0.58 -0.94
CA ARG A 74 12.13 -1.50 -1.58
C ARG A 74 13.58 -1.06 -1.49
N ARG A 75 13.83 0.25 -1.43
CA ARG A 75 15.18 0.84 -1.32
C ARG A 75 15.73 0.80 0.10
N THR A 76 14.89 0.62 1.12
CA THR A 76 15.34 0.54 2.51
C THR A 76 15.58 -0.90 2.96
N CYS A 77 16.66 -1.09 3.71
CA CYS A 77 16.97 -2.35 4.42
C CYS A 77 16.39 -2.35 5.85
N GLN A 78 15.91 -1.22 6.35
CA GLN A 78 15.36 -1.11 7.69
C GLN A 78 13.89 -1.54 7.71
N LEU A 79 13.58 -2.67 8.35
CA LEU A 79 12.23 -3.25 8.33
C LEU A 79 11.13 -2.34 8.91
N PRO A 80 11.34 -1.60 10.02
CA PRO A 80 10.33 -0.67 10.53
C PRO A 80 10.01 0.46 9.54
N VAL A 81 11.03 1.02 8.87
CA VAL A 81 10.88 2.03 7.82
C VAL A 81 10.12 1.45 6.62
N LYS A 82 10.45 0.20 6.25
CA LYS A 82 9.77 -0.52 5.18
C LYS A 82 8.27 -0.68 5.46
N ILE A 83 7.91 -1.10 6.68
CA ILE A 83 6.53 -1.20 7.15
C ILE A 83 5.82 0.16 7.09
N ASP A 84 6.48 1.24 7.52
CA ASP A 84 5.91 2.59 7.47
C ASP A 84 5.55 2.99 6.03
N PHE A 85 6.47 2.81 5.08
CA PHE A 85 6.20 3.11 3.68
C PHE A 85 5.05 2.26 3.09
N TYR A 86 4.96 0.98 3.44
CA TYR A 86 3.81 0.16 3.02
C TYR A 86 2.48 0.66 3.60
N MET A 87 2.46 1.06 4.87
CA MET A 87 1.27 1.62 5.51
C MET A 87 0.87 2.96 4.87
N GLN A 88 1.84 3.80 4.53
CA GLN A 88 1.61 5.04 3.78
C GLN A 88 1.02 4.77 2.39
N ALA A 89 1.50 3.75 1.68
CA ALA A 89 0.95 3.36 0.38
C ALA A 89 -0.54 3.01 0.51
N LEU A 90 -0.92 2.18 1.48
CA LEU A 90 -2.32 1.78 1.68
C LEU A 90 -3.20 2.95 2.15
N GLN A 91 -2.72 3.79 3.06
CA GLN A 91 -3.45 4.99 3.49
C GLN A 91 -3.71 5.94 2.31
N CYS A 92 -2.72 6.09 1.44
CA CYS A 92 -2.85 6.86 0.21
C CYS A 92 -3.87 6.22 -0.74
N LEU A 93 -3.82 4.92 -0.99
CA LEU A 93 -4.78 4.26 -1.90
C LEU A 93 -6.21 4.38 -1.39
N PHE A 94 -6.42 4.30 -0.08
CA PHE A 94 -7.75 4.34 0.53
C PHE A 94 -8.22 5.74 0.91
N ALA A 95 -7.42 6.78 0.61
CA ALA A 95 -7.70 8.17 0.93
C ALA A 95 -8.03 8.39 2.43
N LEU A 96 -7.29 7.72 3.33
CA LEU A 96 -7.50 7.82 4.77
C LEU A 96 -6.74 9.04 5.33
N GLU A 97 -7.44 10.14 5.55
CA GLU A 97 -6.89 11.38 6.13
C GLU A 97 -7.69 11.81 7.37
N GLY A 98 -7.04 12.52 8.30
CA GLY A 98 -7.71 13.22 9.42
C GLY A 98 -8.24 12.33 10.55
N ASN A 99 -8.01 11.02 10.49
CA ASN A 99 -8.45 10.06 11.51
C ASN A 99 -7.35 9.80 12.55
N ARG A 100 -7.75 9.33 13.75
CA ARG A 100 -6.79 8.88 14.77
C ARG A 100 -6.05 7.64 14.28
N SER A 101 -4.78 7.48 14.66
CA SER A 101 -3.94 6.34 14.25
C SER A 101 -4.62 4.97 14.45
N THR A 102 -5.30 4.78 15.59
CA THR A 102 -6.04 3.54 15.92
C THR A 102 -7.27 3.30 15.03
N GLN A 103 -7.89 4.35 14.50
CA GLN A 103 -8.98 4.23 13.54
C GLN A 103 -8.44 3.89 12.16
N ILE A 104 -7.33 4.52 11.76
CA ILE A 104 -6.66 4.22 10.48
C ILE A 104 -6.24 2.75 10.45
N GLU A 105 -5.66 2.21 11.53
CA GLU A 105 -5.32 0.79 11.67
C GLU A 105 -6.52 -0.12 11.33
N LYS A 106 -7.65 0.11 12.01
CA LYS A 106 -8.88 -0.68 11.81
C LYS A 106 -9.46 -0.52 10.40
N MET A 107 -9.39 0.68 9.83
CA MET A 107 -9.87 0.95 8.48
C MET A 107 -8.99 0.28 7.43
N LEU A 108 -7.66 0.30 7.60
CA LEU A 108 -6.74 -0.39 6.71
C LEU A 108 -6.99 -1.89 6.72
N ALA A 109 -7.06 -2.51 7.90
CA ALA A 109 -7.30 -3.95 8.03
C ALA A 109 -8.65 -4.36 7.41
N SER A 110 -9.74 -3.65 7.74
CA SER A 110 -11.06 -3.99 7.22
C SER A 110 -11.18 -3.78 5.71
N THR A 111 -10.61 -2.71 5.18
CA THR A 111 -10.60 -2.45 3.74
C THR A 111 -9.76 -3.48 2.99
N ALA A 112 -8.59 -3.86 3.52
CA ALA A 112 -7.75 -4.92 2.96
C ALA A 112 -8.50 -6.26 2.90
N ILE A 113 -9.14 -6.67 4.00
CA ILE A 113 -9.95 -7.90 4.07
C ILE A 113 -11.02 -7.92 2.97
N ASN A 114 -11.73 -6.81 2.78
CA ASN A 114 -12.83 -6.75 1.83
C ASN A 114 -12.34 -6.73 0.38
N ILE A 115 -11.27 -5.99 0.08
CA ILE A 115 -10.67 -5.96 -1.26
C ILE A 115 -10.13 -7.34 -1.64
N LEU A 116 -9.43 -8.00 -0.71
CA LEU A 116 -8.87 -9.33 -0.90
C LEU A 116 -9.93 -10.45 -0.78
N LYS A 117 -11.19 -10.10 -0.51
CA LYS A 117 -12.33 -11.03 -0.37
C LYS A 117 -12.08 -12.15 0.64
N ILE A 118 -11.38 -11.85 1.72
CA ILE A 118 -11.07 -12.83 2.78
C ILE A 118 -12.35 -13.13 3.55
N SER A 119 -12.81 -14.38 3.49
CA SER A 119 -14.10 -14.80 4.02
C SER A 119 -13.99 -15.53 5.36
N GLY A 120 -12.93 -16.31 5.58
CA GLY A 120 -12.72 -17.09 6.81
C GLY A 120 -12.43 -16.21 8.02
N GLU A 121 -13.12 -16.42 9.14
CA GLU A 121 -12.95 -15.55 10.33
C GLU A 121 -11.54 -15.63 10.91
N ASN A 122 -10.95 -16.83 10.97
CA ASN A 122 -9.56 -17.01 11.41
C ASN A 122 -8.58 -16.23 10.51
N GLU A 123 -8.76 -16.27 9.19
CA GLU A 123 -7.91 -15.54 8.25
C GLU A 123 -8.07 -14.02 8.41
N LYS A 124 -9.31 -13.55 8.58
CA LYS A 124 -9.57 -12.13 8.87
C LYS A 124 -8.87 -11.69 10.14
N ASP A 125 -8.91 -12.51 11.19
CA ASP A 125 -8.24 -12.20 12.45
C ASP A 125 -6.72 -12.15 12.29
N VAL A 126 -6.13 -13.08 11.52
CA VAL A 126 -4.71 -13.01 11.16
C VAL A 126 -4.38 -11.69 10.46
N VAL A 127 -5.18 -11.27 9.47
CA VAL A 127 -4.96 -9.99 8.78
C VAL A 127 -5.07 -8.81 9.75
N LYS A 128 -6.09 -8.79 10.62
CA LYS A 128 -6.26 -7.74 11.65
C LYS A 128 -5.03 -7.68 12.57
N GLN A 129 -4.50 -8.82 13.02
CA GLN A 129 -3.31 -8.86 13.88
C GLN A 129 -2.06 -8.37 13.15
N ASN A 130 -1.87 -8.75 11.88
CA ASN A 130 -0.73 -8.28 11.07
C ASN A 130 -0.74 -6.75 10.94
N PHE A 131 -1.89 -6.15 10.61
CA PHE A 131 -2.02 -4.69 10.53
C PHE A 131 -1.80 -4.01 11.88
N LYS A 132 -2.34 -4.58 12.96
CA LYS A 132 -2.15 -4.08 14.32
C LYS A 132 -0.70 -4.08 14.75
N LEU A 133 0.02 -5.18 14.52
CA LEU A 133 1.44 -5.28 14.84
C LEU A 133 2.28 -4.33 13.98
N ALA A 134 1.99 -4.24 12.68
CA ALA A 134 2.63 -3.28 11.78
C ALA A 134 2.46 -1.83 12.26
N PHE A 135 1.26 -1.44 12.68
CA PHE A 135 1.00 -0.10 13.24
C PHE A 135 1.76 0.18 14.52
N ARG A 136 1.87 -0.81 15.41
CA ARG A 136 2.63 -0.68 16.65
C ARG A 136 4.12 -0.50 16.36
N ILE A 137 4.69 -1.31 15.46
CA ILE A 137 6.09 -1.19 15.02
C ILE A 137 6.33 0.20 14.41
N ARG A 138 5.50 0.61 13.45
CA ARG A 138 5.53 1.92 12.81
C ARG A 138 5.48 3.05 13.85
N SER A 139 4.51 3.02 14.75
CA SER A 139 4.34 4.07 15.77
C SER A 139 5.57 4.17 16.69
N LYS A 140 6.12 3.03 17.14
CA LYS A 140 7.36 3.04 17.94
C LYS A 140 8.52 3.65 17.14
N HIS A 141 8.69 3.24 15.89
CA HIS A 141 9.74 3.77 15.01
C HIS A 141 9.61 5.27 14.78
N THR A 142 8.43 5.77 14.39
CA THR A 142 8.17 7.18 14.09
C THR A 142 8.38 8.07 15.32
N HIS A 143 8.08 7.58 16.52
CA HIS A 143 8.29 8.32 17.76
C HIS A 143 9.68 8.11 18.40
N GLY A 144 10.59 7.37 17.74
CA GLY A 144 11.93 7.09 18.26
C GLY A 144 11.95 6.15 19.49
N ASN A 145 10.84 5.45 19.75
CA ASN A 145 10.75 4.52 20.87
C ASN A 145 11.47 3.21 20.56
N LYS A 146 12.01 2.58 21.61
CA LYS A 146 12.61 1.24 21.50
C LYS A 146 11.59 0.22 20.98
N ILE A 147 11.93 -0.43 19.87
CA ILE A 147 11.18 -1.55 19.31
C ILE A 147 11.57 -2.80 20.11
N THR A 148 10.57 -3.43 20.72
CA THR A 148 10.75 -4.57 21.65
C THR A 148 10.33 -5.91 21.04
N TYR A 149 10.01 -5.91 19.75
CA TYR A 149 9.64 -7.11 19.01
C TYR A 149 10.90 -7.77 18.47
N SER A 150 10.88 -9.10 18.34
CA SER A 150 11.99 -9.84 17.75
C SER A 150 12.15 -9.55 16.26
N ASP A 151 13.36 -9.74 15.74
CA ASP A 151 13.64 -9.56 14.31
C ASP A 151 12.78 -10.47 13.43
N ASN A 152 12.52 -11.70 13.90
CA ASN A 152 11.64 -12.65 13.21
C ASN A 152 10.20 -12.14 13.13
N GLU A 153 9.65 -11.56 14.21
CA GLU A 153 8.30 -10.97 14.20
C GLU A 153 8.22 -9.78 13.24
N ILE A 154 9.21 -8.88 13.27
CA ILE A 154 9.24 -7.70 12.41
C ILE A 154 9.38 -8.12 10.94
N SER A 155 10.24 -9.10 10.67
CA SER A 155 10.45 -9.67 9.32
C SER A 155 9.17 -10.32 8.79
N ALA A 156 8.54 -11.21 9.58
CA ALA A 156 7.31 -11.89 9.18
C ALA A 156 6.18 -10.90 8.89
N VAL A 157 5.99 -9.89 9.73
CA VAL A 157 4.99 -8.83 9.49
C VAL A 157 5.35 -8.00 8.27
N SER A 158 6.62 -7.63 8.09
CA SER A 158 7.04 -6.86 6.91
C SER A 158 6.73 -7.59 5.61
N VAL A 159 6.98 -8.90 5.53
CA VAL A 159 6.64 -9.75 4.39
C VAL A 159 5.12 -9.80 4.18
N LYS A 160 4.33 -10.03 5.23
CA LYS A 160 2.86 -10.11 5.11
C LYS A 160 2.24 -8.80 4.64
N ILE A 161 2.72 -7.67 5.17
CA ILE A 161 2.25 -6.35 4.73
C ILE A 161 2.62 -6.09 3.26
N ASP A 162 3.83 -6.47 2.83
CA ASP A 162 4.25 -6.36 1.43
C ASP A 162 3.36 -7.20 0.50
N GLU A 163 3.04 -8.44 0.87
CA GLU A 163 2.10 -9.31 0.16
C GLU A 163 0.72 -8.62 0.00
N TYR A 164 0.14 -8.11 1.09
CA TYR A 164 -1.14 -7.41 1.02
C TYR A 164 -1.08 -6.17 0.13
N VAL A 165 -0.02 -5.37 0.22
CA VAL A 165 0.16 -4.18 -0.62
C VAL A 165 0.20 -4.57 -2.10
N ARG A 166 0.94 -5.62 -2.47
CA ARG A 166 1.05 -6.06 -3.86
C ARG A 166 -0.31 -6.48 -4.41
N GLU A 167 -1.06 -7.30 -3.68
CA GLU A 167 -2.37 -7.76 -4.13
C GLU A 167 -3.40 -6.63 -4.18
N ILE A 168 -3.39 -5.73 -3.20
CA ILE A 168 -4.27 -4.56 -3.20
C ILE A 168 -3.96 -3.63 -4.37
N ILE A 169 -2.67 -3.37 -4.69
CA ILE A 169 -2.30 -2.52 -5.82
C ILE A 169 -2.82 -3.10 -7.13
N LYS A 170 -2.68 -4.42 -7.36
CA LYS A 170 -3.20 -5.08 -8.58
C LYS A 170 -4.69 -4.80 -8.75
N ILE A 171 -5.48 -4.95 -7.68
CA ILE A 171 -6.93 -4.78 -7.73
C ILE A 171 -7.32 -3.29 -7.86
N VAL A 172 -6.68 -2.40 -7.10
CA VAL A 172 -7.04 -0.97 -7.06
C VAL A 172 -6.66 -0.26 -8.35
N PHE A 173 -5.50 -0.60 -8.95
CA PHE A 173 -5.01 0.08 -10.16
C PHE A 173 -5.82 -0.24 -11.41
N GLU A 174 -6.50 -1.38 -11.45
CA GLU A 174 -7.45 -1.71 -12.51
C GLU A 174 -8.61 -0.70 -12.56
N ASN A 175 -9.00 -0.13 -11.42
CA ASN A 175 -10.06 0.88 -11.35
C ASN A 175 -9.49 2.30 -11.34
N LYS A 176 -9.29 2.86 -12.53
CA LYS A 176 -8.78 4.23 -12.74
C LYS A 176 -9.58 5.33 -12.04
N ALA A 177 -10.86 5.09 -11.72
CA ALA A 177 -11.70 6.08 -11.01
C ALA A 177 -11.32 6.24 -9.52
N LEU A 178 -10.45 5.38 -8.99
CA LEU A 178 -9.90 5.47 -7.64
C LEU A 178 -8.62 6.31 -7.57
N ASP A 179 -8.05 6.69 -8.72
CA ASP A 179 -6.95 7.65 -8.78
C ASP A 179 -7.48 9.04 -8.43
N TYR A 180 -6.77 9.77 -7.56
CA TYR A 180 -7.19 11.09 -7.11
C TYR A 180 -6.01 12.03 -6.89
N SER A 181 -6.22 13.33 -7.17
CA SER A 181 -5.20 14.37 -6.96
C SER A 181 -5.73 15.55 -6.13
N SER A 182 -7.04 15.64 -5.91
CA SER A 182 -7.68 16.69 -5.12
C SER A 182 -8.34 16.17 -3.84
N LYS A 183 -8.56 17.06 -2.87
CA LYS A 183 -9.29 16.73 -1.62
C LYS A 183 -10.72 16.25 -1.87
N ASN A 184 -11.40 16.78 -2.89
CA ASN A 184 -12.77 16.40 -3.20
C ASN A 184 -12.84 14.99 -3.81
N GLU A 185 -11.91 14.64 -4.68
CA GLU A 185 -11.79 13.27 -5.19
C GLU A 185 -11.39 12.30 -4.08
N ALA A 186 -10.45 12.67 -3.21
CA ALA A 186 -10.06 11.87 -2.05
C ALA A 186 -11.27 11.51 -1.18
N LYS A 187 -12.19 12.46 -0.91
CA LYS A 187 -13.44 12.20 -0.19
C LYS A 187 -14.34 11.17 -0.90
N LYS A 188 -14.42 11.21 -2.24
CA LYS A 188 -15.19 10.23 -3.02
C LYS A 188 -14.58 8.83 -2.90
N VAL A 189 -13.26 8.73 -3.00
CA VAL A 189 -12.51 7.47 -2.86
C VAL A 189 -12.64 6.90 -1.45
N ALA A 190 -12.48 7.74 -0.41
CA ALA A 190 -12.69 7.32 0.99
C ALA A 190 -14.12 6.81 1.23
N LYS A 191 -15.13 7.47 0.62
CA LYS A 191 -16.52 7.04 0.69
C LYS A 191 -16.74 5.71 -0.04
N TYR A 192 -16.09 5.49 -1.18
CA TYR A 192 -16.15 4.23 -1.92
C TYR A 192 -15.69 3.05 -1.04
N PHE A 193 -14.51 3.14 -0.43
CA PHE A 193 -14.00 2.08 0.45
C PHE A 193 -14.82 1.94 1.73
N SER A 194 -15.30 3.05 2.30
CA SER A 194 -16.21 3.00 3.46
C SER A 194 -17.53 2.26 3.14
N ASN A 195 -18.06 2.41 1.92
CA ASN A 195 -19.28 1.74 1.50
C ASN A 195 -19.07 0.23 1.27
N ILE A 196 -17.91 -0.16 0.74
CA ILE A 196 -17.51 -1.58 0.63
C ILE A 196 -17.54 -2.21 2.03
N ASN A 197 -16.93 -1.54 3.01
CA ASN A 197 -16.89 -2.03 4.39
C ASN A 197 -18.29 -2.18 5.00
N LYS A 198 -19.22 -1.25 4.72
CA LYS A 198 -20.60 -1.30 5.22
C LYS A 198 -21.45 -2.41 4.58
N LYS A 199 -21.31 -2.67 3.27
CA LYS A 199 -22.08 -3.71 2.56
C LYS A 199 -21.78 -5.12 3.08
N GLN A 200 -20.52 -5.37 3.47
CA GLN A 200 -20.12 -6.66 4.04
C GLN A 200 -20.69 -6.87 5.46
N LEU A 201 -20.72 -5.80 6.27
CA LEU A 201 -21.30 -5.80 7.61
C LEU A 201 -22.80 -6.14 7.59
N THR A 202 -23.56 -5.62 6.62
CA THR A 202 -24.99 -5.93 6.48
C THR A 202 -25.25 -7.35 5.98
N GLN A 203 -24.41 -7.90 5.10
CA GLN A 203 -24.49 -9.30 4.68
C GLN A 203 -24.17 -10.27 5.82
N SER A 204 -23.11 -10.00 6.59
CA SER A 204 -22.73 -10.81 7.76
C SER A 204 -23.81 -10.78 8.85
N LYS A 205 -24.42 -9.62 9.14
CA LYS A 205 -25.55 -9.52 10.07
C LYS A 205 -26.76 -10.32 9.61
N LYS A 206 -27.16 -10.23 8.34
CA LYS A 206 -28.30 -11.01 7.80
C LYS A 206 -28.08 -12.52 7.96
N MET A 207 -26.87 -13.01 7.69
CA MET A 207 -26.53 -14.42 7.86
C MET A 207 -26.59 -14.87 9.33
N PHE A 208 -26.14 -14.01 10.26
CA PHE A 208 -26.21 -14.27 11.69
C PHE A 208 -27.66 -14.31 12.22
N TYR A 209 -28.54 -13.43 11.72
CA TYR A 209 -29.97 -13.48 12.07
C TYR A 209 -30.66 -14.72 11.52
N LEU A 210 -30.30 -15.18 10.32
CA LEU A 210 -30.81 -16.43 9.75
C LEU A 210 -30.39 -17.64 10.59
N LEU A 211 -29.12 -17.74 11.00
CA LEU A 211 -28.64 -18.81 11.87
C LEU A 211 -29.33 -18.85 13.24
N ARG A 212 -29.71 -17.70 13.79
CA ARG A 212 -30.49 -17.60 15.05
C ARG A 212 -31.97 -17.99 14.93
N PHE A 213 -32.49 -18.12 13.70
CA PHE A 213 -33.85 -18.60 13.45
C PHE A 213 -33.90 -20.12 13.23
N PHE A 214 -32.76 -20.76 13.00
CA PHE A 214 -32.64 -22.20 12.73
C PHE A 214 -32.01 -23.01 13.89
N LEU A 215 -31.59 -22.34 14.97
CA LEU A 215 -31.15 -22.93 16.24
C LEU A 215 -32.09 -22.50 17.36
#